data_AF-A0A9W8BB44-F1
#
_entry.id   AF-A0A9W8BB44-F1
#
_cell.length_a   1.000
_cell.length_b   1.000
_cell.length_c   1.000
_cell.angle_alpha   90.00
_cell.angle_beta   90.00
_cell.angle_gamma   90.00
#
_symmetry.space_group_name_H-M   'P 1'
#
loop_
_entity.id
_entity.type
_entity.pdbx_description
1 polymer ?
#
loop_
_entity_poly.entity_id
_entity_poly.type
_entity_poly.pdbx_seq_one_letter_code
_entity_poly.pdbx_strand_id
1 'polypeptide(L)'
;MPRRRRARRNSTPPTSDDDPTPPVMLTEEEQEKAINDLKLEDERINAQFKIFLTTVSVALTAWFMATAYYTAMAWTKQYYIPLTWIQLKTAHPLLSCESSVVALQIALYSLYKESFSIPYLVACSALFIFQFWLCAFGESPFERIWWTLPALLLGFNVYSGYFINVQKVRWSELEARQYKLKGA
;
A
#
# COMPACT_ATOMS: atom_id res chain seq x y z
N MET A 1 83.98 -8.21 -19.83
CA MET A 1 83.31 -7.48 -18.73
C MET A 1 82.74 -6.16 -19.28
N PRO A 2 81.63 -5.58 -18.76
CA PRO A 2 80.33 -6.20 -18.46
C PRO A 2 79.09 -5.31 -18.79
N ARG A 3 77.88 -5.95 -18.77
CA ARG A 3 76.53 -5.43 -18.39
C ARG A 3 75.77 -4.49 -19.37
N ARG A 4 74.44 -4.57 -19.58
CA ARG A 4 73.32 -5.14 -18.78
C ARG A 4 72.01 -5.23 -19.62
N ARG A 5 71.30 -6.37 -19.49
CA ARG A 5 69.84 -6.59 -19.20
C ARG A 5 68.77 -5.88 -20.06
N ARG A 6 67.68 -6.50 -20.54
CA ARG A 6 66.64 -7.44 -19.96
C ARG A 6 65.73 -7.83 -21.16
N ALA A 7 64.85 -8.83 -21.20
CA ALA A 7 64.47 -9.95 -20.36
C ALA A 7 63.68 -10.92 -21.26
N ARG A 8 63.76 -12.21 -20.94
CA ARG A 8 63.05 -13.34 -21.54
C ARG A 8 61.65 -13.47 -20.93
N ARG A 9 60.63 -13.83 -21.72
CA ARG A 9 59.37 -14.58 -21.38
C ARG A 9 58.38 -14.31 -22.52
N ASN A 10 57.55 -15.23 -23.02
CA ASN A 10 57.34 -16.65 -22.85
C ASN A 10 56.46 -17.06 -24.05
N SER A 11 56.71 -18.25 -24.58
CA SER A 11 55.81 -19.02 -25.45
C SER A 11 54.48 -19.33 -24.75
N THR A 12 53.33 -19.18 -25.41
CA THR A 12 52.28 -20.22 -25.61
C THR A 12 51.09 -19.70 -26.45
N PRO A 13 50.34 -20.61 -27.12
CA PRO A 13 49.45 -20.36 -28.28
C PRO A 13 47.97 -20.13 -27.83
N PRO A 14 46.96 -20.07 -28.73
CA PRO A 14 45.66 -19.51 -28.42
C PRO A 14 44.82 -20.48 -27.56
N THR A 15 44.24 -19.98 -26.49
CA THR A 15 43.20 -20.69 -25.73
C THR A 15 41.83 -20.24 -26.20
N SER A 16 41.15 -21.18 -26.87
CA SER A 16 39.71 -21.37 -26.76
C SER A 16 39.31 -21.41 -25.28
N ASP A 17 38.09 -20.97 -24.98
CA ASP A 17 37.08 -21.73 -24.24
C ASP A 17 35.99 -20.74 -23.79
N ASP A 18 34.93 -20.71 -24.61
CA ASP A 18 33.58 -20.48 -24.13
C ASP A 18 33.32 -21.51 -23.02
N ASP A 19 33.42 -21.06 -21.77
CA ASP A 19 32.93 -21.82 -20.64
C ASP A 19 31.62 -21.14 -20.19
N PRO A 20 30.45 -21.50 -20.75
CA PRO A 20 29.19 -21.15 -20.12
C PRO A 20 29.12 -22.07 -18.91
N THR A 21 29.65 -21.61 -17.77
CA THR A 21 29.36 -22.25 -16.50
C THR A 21 27.84 -22.38 -16.43
N PRO A 22 27.28 -23.61 -16.44
CA PRO A 22 25.83 -23.75 -16.35
C PRO A 22 25.43 -23.08 -15.03
N PRO A 23 24.33 -22.31 -14.99
CA PRO A 23 23.87 -21.72 -13.75
C PRO A 23 23.79 -22.86 -12.74
N VAL A 24 24.46 -22.69 -11.60
CA VAL A 24 24.45 -23.67 -10.50
C VAL A 24 22.98 -23.89 -10.16
N MET A 25 22.41 -24.97 -10.69
CA MET A 25 21.02 -25.31 -10.47
C MET A 25 20.96 -25.80 -9.03
N LEU A 26 20.43 -24.94 -8.16
CA LEU A 26 20.02 -25.31 -6.80
C LEU A 26 19.23 -26.61 -6.89
N THR A 27 19.50 -27.54 -5.98
CA THR A 27 18.71 -28.78 -5.90
C THR A 27 17.23 -28.45 -5.65
N GLU A 28 16.31 -29.32 -6.09
CA GLU A 28 14.87 -29.07 -5.92
C GLU A 28 14.49 -28.81 -4.45
N GLU A 29 15.16 -29.50 -3.50
CA GLU A 29 14.99 -29.28 -2.06
C GLU A 29 15.48 -27.89 -1.61
N GLU A 30 16.60 -27.40 -2.15
CA GLU A 30 17.12 -26.07 -1.84
C GLU A 30 16.25 -24.96 -2.44
N GLN A 31 15.70 -25.17 -3.64
CA GLN A 31 14.74 -24.25 -4.26
C GLN A 31 13.42 -24.21 -3.48
N GLU A 32 12.89 -25.36 -3.07
CA GLU A 32 11.65 -25.46 -2.29
C GLU A 32 11.81 -24.83 -0.90
N LYS A 33 12.96 -25.02 -0.27
CA LYS A 33 13.30 -24.33 0.99
C LYS A 33 13.40 -22.82 0.81
N ALA A 34 14.09 -22.35 -0.22
CA ALA A 34 14.20 -20.92 -0.51
C ALA A 34 12.85 -20.26 -0.81
N ILE A 35 11.97 -20.94 -1.54
CA ILE A 35 10.60 -20.46 -1.83
C ILE A 35 9.77 -20.36 -0.55
N ASN A 36 9.83 -21.37 0.33
CA ASN A 36 9.10 -21.36 1.60
C ASN A 36 9.61 -20.28 2.56
N ASP A 37 10.92 -20.08 2.64
CA ASP A 37 11.53 -19.02 3.45
C ASP A 37 11.11 -17.63 2.94
N LEU A 38 11.14 -17.41 1.61
CA LEU A 38 10.66 -16.17 0.98
C LEU A 38 9.16 -15.93 1.22
N LYS A 39 8.34 -16.98 1.22
CA LYS A 39 6.90 -16.89 1.51
C LYS A 39 6.65 -16.49 2.96
N LEU A 40 7.35 -17.11 3.91
CA LEU A 40 7.26 -16.76 5.34
C LEU A 40 7.68 -15.32 5.60
N GLU A 41 8.74 -14.86 4.93
CA GLU A 41 9.21 -13.47 5.04
C GLU A 41 8.20 -12.48 4.43
N ASP A 42 7.64 -12.79 3.26
CA ASP A 42 6.59 -11.98 2.62
C ASP A 42 5.31 -11.90 3.47
N GLU A 43 4.87 -13.03 4.03
CA GLU A 43 3.72 -13.07 4.96
C GLU A 43 3.98 -12.23 6.21
N ARG A 44 5.19 -12.29 6.77
CA ARG A 44 5.58 -11.51 7.94
C ARG A 44 5.62 -10.02 7.63
N ILE A 45 6.22 -9.62 6.50
CA ILE A 45 6.30 -8.21 6.07
C ILE A 45 4.89 -7.69 5.79
N ASN A 46 4.05 -8.44 5.09
CA ASN A 46 2.66 -8.06 4.82
C ASN A 46 1.83 -7.93 6.10
N ALA A 47 2.03 -8.81 7.08
CA ALA A 47 1.36 -8.71 8.38
C ALA A 47 1.80 -7.43 9.13
N GLN A 48 3.10 -7.14 9.17
CA GLN A 48 3.62 -5.91 9.78
C GLN A 48 3.13 -4.66 9.06
N PHE A 49 3.14 -4.66 7.74
CA PHE A 49 2.65 -3.55 6.92
C PHE A 49 1.16 -3.32 7.14
N LYS A 50 0.34 -4.38 7.22
CA LYS A 50 -1.08 -4.29 7.54
C LYS A 50 -1.33 -3.70 8.92
N ILE A 51 -0.58 -4.13 9.94
CA ILE A 51 -0.67 -3.58 11.31
C ILE A 51 -0.31 -2.09 11.31
N PHE A 52 0.78 -1.71 10.64
CA PHE A 52 1.22 -0.32 10.52
C PHE A 52 0.14 0.54 9.83
N LEU A 53 -0.34 0.12 8.66
CA LEU A 53 -1.38 0.83 7.91
C LEU A 53 -2.67 0.99 8.71
N THR A 54 -3.07 -0.07 9.41
CA THR A 54 -4.24 -0.03 10.30
C THR A 54 -4.03 1.00 11.40
N THR A 55 -2.88 0.98 12.07
CA THR A 55 -2.57 1.89 13.17
C THR A 55 -2.62 3.35 12.71
N VAL A 56 -1.99 3.65 11.57
CA VAL A 56 -1.99 5.00 10.97
C VAL A 56 -3.42 5.40 10.56
N SER A 57 -4.16 4.51 9.92
CA SER A 57 -5.54 4.78 9.48
C SER A 57 -6.49 5.03 10.64
N VAL A 58 -6.37 4.24 11.72
CA VAL A 58 -7.17 4.42 12.94
C VAL A 58 -6.81 5.74 13.62
N ALA A 59 -5.53 6.08 13.73
CA ALA A 59 -5.10 7.34 14.32
C ALA A 59 -5.62 8.55 13.54
N LEU A 60 -5.51 8.52 12.20
CA LEU A 60 -6.02 9.57 11.32
C LEU A 60 -7.55 9.67 11.37
N THR A 61 -8.24 8.53 11.39
CA THR A 61 -9.71 8.48 11.52
C THR A 61 -10.14 9.05 12.87
N ALA A 62 -9.51 8.63 13.97
CA ALA A 62 -9.82 9.14 15.31
C ALA A 62 -9.56 10.64 15.43
N TRP A 63 -8.45 11.12 14.87
CA TRP A 63 -8.13 12.55 14.83
C TRP A 63 -9.17 13.34 14.02
N PHE A 64 -9.55 12.84 12.84
CA PHE A 64 -10.61 13.45 12.02
C PHE A 64 -11.96 13.46 12.73
N MET A 65 -12.34 12.35 13.37
CA MET A 65 -13.60 12.24 14.11
C MET A 65 -13.64 13.18 15.31
N ALA A 66 -12.55 13.28 16.07
CA ALA A 66 -12.45 14.20 17.20
C ALA A 66 -12.61 15.65 16.73
N THR A 67 -11.87 16.04 15.69
CA THR A 67 -11.93 17.40 15.12
C THR A 67 -13.30 17.70 14.51
N ALA A 68 -13.90 16.76 13.77
CA ALA A 68 -15.26 16.88 13.24
C ALA A 68 -16.30 17.01 14.35
N TYR A 69 -16.21 16.23 15.43
CA TYR A 69 -17.07 16.35 16.60
C TYR A 69 -16.96 17.72 17.28
N TYR A 70 -15.73 18.23 17.48
CA TYR A 70 -15.53 19.58 17.99
C TYR A 70 -16.10 20.64 17.06
N THR A 71 -15.96 20.47 15.73
CA THR A 71 -16.58 21.40 14.78
C THR A 71 -18.11 21.38 14.87
N ALA A 72 -18.74 20.21 15.00
CA ALA A 72 -20.19 20.07 15.13
C ALA A 72 -20.70 20.66 16.46
N MET A 73 -19.98 20.46 17.56
CA MET A 73 -20.30 21.10 18.84
C MET A 73 -20.14 22.63 18.78
N ALA A 74 -19.09 23.14 18.15
CA ALA A 74 -18.86 24.57 17.93
C ALA A 74 -19.88 25.22 16.98
N TRP A 75 -20.63 24.43 16.20
CA TRP A 75 -21.78 24.91 15.41
C TRP A 75 -23.03 25.09 16.26
N THR A 76 -23.24 24.25 17.29
CA THR A 76 -24.35 24.42 18.24
C THR A 76 -24.14 25.57 19.23
N LYS A 77 -22.90 26.03 19.38
CA LYS A 77 -22.51 27.20 20.18
C LYS A 77 -21.41 27.92 19.41
N GLN A 78 -21.75 28.99 18.68
CA GLN A 78 -20.82 29.81 17.90
C GLN A 78 -19.40 29.85 18.51
N TYR A 79 -18.44 29.24 17.81
CA TYR A 79 -16.98 29.49 17.72
C TYR A 79 -16.00 28.32 18.04
N TYR A 80 -14.97 28.23 17.16
CA TYR A 80 -13.64 27.60 17.23
C TYR A 80 -13.47 26.08 17.00
N ILE A 81 -12.69 25.74 15.96
CA ILE A 81 -11.96 24.48 15.84
C ILE A 81 -10.68 24.62 16.67
N PRO A 82 -10.36 23.70 17.60
CA PRO A 82 -9.27 23.91 18.57
C PRO A 82 -7.85 23.90 17.97
N LEU A 83 -7.68 23.74 16.65
CA LEU A 83 -6.35 23.76 16.02
C LEU A 83 -6.05 24.99 15.15
N THR A 84 -7.04 25.78 14.75
CA THR A 84 -6.78 26.97 13.92
C THR A 84 -7.83 28.03 14.16
N TRP A 85 -7.40 29.29 14.22
CA TRP A 85 -8.26 30.49 14.27
C TRP A 85 -9.07 30.71 12.97
N ILE A 86 -9.32 29.66 12.19
CA ILE A 86 -9.94 29.70 10.87
C ILE A 86 -11.39 29.24 11.02
N GLN A 87 -12.33 30.10 10.65
CA GLN A 87 -13.73 29.71 10.53
C GLN A 87 -13.91 28.89 9.25
N LEU A 88 -14.21 27.59 9.41
CA LEU A 88 -14.61 26.73 8.32
C LEU A 88 -16.13 26.91 8.09
N LYS A 89 -16.52 27.70 7.10
CA LYS A 89 -17.90 27.71 6.60
C LYS A 89 -18.01 26.68 5.49
N THR A 90 -18.98 25.77 5.59
CA THR A 90 -19.18 24.72 4.60
C THR A 90 -20.57 24.84 3.98
N ALA A 91 -20.70 24.49 2.70
CA ALA A 91 -21.99 24.55 2.01
C ALA A 91 -23.02 23.56 2.59
N HIS A 92 -22.56 22.38 3.09
CA HIS A 92 -23.39 21.35 3.73
C HIS A 92 -22.61 20.56 4.83
N PRO A 93 -22.47 21.11 6.06
CA PRO A 93 -21.56 20.57 7.08
C PRO A 93 -21.93 19.17 7.57
N LEU A 94 -23.22 18.93 7.79
CA LEU A 94 -23.73 17.64 8.27
C LEU A 94 -23.52 16.55 7.24
N LEU A 95 -23.85 16.83 5.97
CA LEU A 95 -23.71 15.87 4.87
C LEU A 95 -22.23 15.52 4.64
N SER A 96 -21.34 16.52 4.63
CA SER A 96 -19.89 16.30 4.51
C SER A 96 -19.31 15.54 5.70
N CYS A 97 -19.82 15.78 6.92
CA CYS A 97 -19.41 15.04 8.10
C CYS A 97 -19.82 13.57 8.03
N GLU A 98 -21.09 13.30 7.75
CA GLU A 98 -21.64 11.93 7.64
C GLU A 98 -20.95 11.14 6.52
N SER A 99 -20.80 11.73 5.33
CA SER A 99 -20.14 11.07 4.21
C SER A 99 -18.68 10.74 4.53
N SER A 100 -17.99 11.64 5.23
CA SER A 100 -16.61 11.43 5.69
C SER A 100 -16.50 10.28 6.68
N VAL A 101 -17.43 10.20 7.64
CA VAL A 101 -17.47 9.10 8.63
C VAL A 101 -17.64 7.76 7.91
N VAL A 102 -18.58 7.69 6.96
CA VAL A 102 -18.83 6.48 6.16
C VAL A 102 -17.59 6.12 5.34
N ALA A 103 -16.97 7.10 4.68
CA ALA A 103 -15.74 6.88 3.91
C ALA A 103 -14.60 6.33 4.78
N LEU A 104 -14.40 6.87 5.98
CA LEU A 104 -13.36 6.41 6.91
C LEU A 104 -13.64 5.00 7.43
N GLN A 105 -14.89 4.67 7.74
CA GLN A 105 -15.26 3.31 8.16
C GLN A 105 -15.03 2.29 7.04
N ILE A 106 -15.42 2.61 5.80
CA ILE A 106 -15.19 1.75 4.63
C ILE A 106 -13.69 1.65 4.30
N ALA A 107 -12.93 2.74 4.48
CA ALA A 107 -11.48 2.72 4.33
C ALA A 107 -10.85 1.71 5.28
N LEU A 108 -11.20 1.76 6.57
CA LEU A 108 -10.71 0.80 7.57
C LEU A 108 -11.14 -0.62 7.24
N TYR A 109 -12.42 -0.82 6.90
CA TYR A 109 -12.94 -2.13 6.52
C TYR A 109 -12.20 -2.74 5.32
N SER A 110 -11.79 -1.91 4.35
CA SER A 110 -11.03 -2.36 3.17
C SER A 110 -9.70 -3.04 3.52
N LEU A 111 -9.01 -2.61 4.58
CA LEU A 111 -7.75 -3.24 5.01
C LEU A 111 -7.98 -4.66 5.56
N TYR A 112 -9.16 -4.92 6.13
CA TYR A 112 -9.51 -6.23 6.69
C TYR A 112 -10.18 -7.16 5.70
N LYS A 113 -10.62 -6.64 4.56
CA LYS A 113 -11.33 -7.41 3.56
C LYS A 113 -10.43 -8.46 2.93
N GLU A 114 -10.89 -9.71 2.89
CA GLU A 114 -10.12 -10.84 2.33
C GLU A 114 -10.23 -10.92 0.80
N SER A 115 -11.30 -10.39 0.22
CA SER A 115 -11.52 -10.39 -1.23
C SER A 115 -12.24 -9.11 -1.69
N PHE A 116 -11.77 -8.53 -2.79
CA PHE A 116 -12.38 -7.32 -3.36
C PHE A 116 -13.32 -7.70 -4.51
N SER A 117 -14.63 -7.70 -4.24
CA SER A 117 -15.63 -7.93 -5.28
C SER A 117 -15.84 -6.68 -6.15
N ILE A 118 -16.24 -6.88 -7.41
CA ILE A 118 -16.53 -5.78 -8.35
C ILE A 118 -17.57 -4.80 -7.78
N PRO A 119 -18.72 -5.24 -7.21
CA PRO A 119 -19.70 -4.32 -6.64
C PRO A 119 -19.14 -3.47 -5.49
N TYR A 120 -18.23 -4.03 -4.70
CA TYR A 120 -17.58 -3.31 -3.61
C TYR A 120 -16.66 -2.20 -4.13
N LEU A 121 -15.84 -2.51 -5.14
CA LEU A 121 -14.97 -1.52 -5.76
C LEU A 121 -15.78 -0.38 -6.38
N VAL A 122 -16.88 -0.71 -7.08
CA VAL A 122 -17.81 0.28 -7.64
C VAL A 122 -18.40 1.17 -6.55
N ALA A 123 -18.85 0.60 -5.43
CA ALA A 123 -19.38 1.36 -4.30
C ALA A 123 -18.32 2.28 -3.67
N CYS A 124 -17.10 1.78 -3.46
CA CYS A 124 -15.99 2.59 -2.95
C CYS A 124 -15.64 3.74 -3.90
N SER A 125 -15.61 3.49 -5.22
CA SER A 125 -15.37 4.53 -6.22
C SER A 125 -16.48 5.57 -6.27
N ALA A 126 -17.75 5.15 -6.17
CA ALA A 126 -18.88 6.07 -6.10
C ALA A 126 -18.79 6.96 -4.86
N LEU A 127 -18.46 6.39 -3.69
CA LEU A 127 -18.28 7.14 -2.45
C LEU A 127 -17.08 8.10 -2.53
N PHE A 128 -15.98 7.66 -3.14
CA PHE A 128 -14.81 8.51 -3.39
C PHE A 128 -15.17 9.72 -4.26
N ILE A 129 -15.88 9.50 -5.37
CA ILE A 129 -16.33 10.59 -6.27
C ILE A 129 -17.31 11.52 -5.55
N PHE A 130 -18.26 10.96 -4.80
CA PHE A 130 -19.22 11.74 -4.02
C PHE A 130 -18.52 12.63 -2.99
N GLN A 131 -17.53 12.10 -2.28
CA GLN A 131 -16.73 12.86 -1.33
C GLN A 131 -15.95 13.98 -2.04
N PHE A 132 -15.34 13.71 -3.20
CA PHE A 132 -14.67 14.73 -4.01
C PHE A 132 -15.63 15.82 -4.52
N TRP A 133 -16.85 15.44 -4.90
CA TRP A 133 -17.89 16.39 -5.28
C TRP A 133 -18.21 17.32 -4.11
N LEU A 134 -18.41 16.80 -2.90
CA LEU A 134 -18.61 17.62 -1.69
C LEU A 134 -17.43 18.56 -1.41
N CYS A 135 -16.20 18.12 -1.66
CA CYS A 135 -15.00 18.96 -1.51
C CYS A 135 -14.96 20.12 -2.51
N ALA A 136 -15.43 19.91 -3.75
CA ALA A 136 -15.38 20.94 -4.80
C ALA A 136 -16.23 22.18 -4.46
N PHE A 137 -17.26 22.03 -3.64
CA PHE A 137 -18.14 23.11 -3.17
C PHE A 137 -17.68 23.75 -1.85
N GLY A 138 -16.50 23.41 -1.34
CA GLY A 138 -15.94 24.08 -0.16
C GLY A 138 -15.68 25.57 -0.40
N GLU A 139 -16.03 26.41 0.57
CA GLU A 139 -15.90 27.87 0.50
C GLU A 139 -14.43 28.31 0.62
N SER A 140 -13.61 27.58 1.38
CA SER A 140 -12.19 27.91 1.58
C SER A 140 -11.23 26.83 1.08
N PRO A 141 -10.01 27.17 0.61
CA PRO A 141 -9.01 26.18 0.21
C PRO A 141 -8.68 25.16 1.31
N PHE A 142 -8.62 25.63 2.56
CA PHE A 142 -8.34 24.76 3.71
C PHE A 142 -9.47 23.75 3.94
N GLU A 143 -10.72 24.18 3.81
CA GLU A 143 -11.88 23.31 3.89
C GLU A 143 -11.91 22.25 2.77
N ARG A 144 -11.58 22.65 1.54
CA ARG A 144 -11.47 21.69 0.42
C ARG A 144 -10.45 20.61 0.74
N ILE A 145 -9.27 20.99 1.26
CA ILE A 145 -8.24 20.04 1.68
C ILE A 145 -8.75 19.17 2.83
N TRP A 146 -9.39 19.77 3.83
CA TRP A 146 -9.89 19.08 5.00
C TRP A 146 -10.87 17.96 4.63
N TRP A 147 -11.84 18.23 3.77
CA TRP A 147 -12.84 17.23 3.36
C TRP A 147 -12.30 16.20 2.36
N THR A 148 -11.17 16.48 1.69
CA THR A 148 -10.53 15.49 0.81
C THR A 148 -9.82 14.39 1.59
N LEU A 149 -9.43 14.62 2.85
CA LEU A 149 -8.68 13.65 3.66
C LEU A 149 -9.39 12.28 3.77
N PRO A 150 -10.69 12.21 4.12
CA PRO A 150 -11.45 10.96 4.09
C PRO A 150 -11.44 10.22 2.74
N ALA A 151 -11.56 10.96 1.62
CA ALA A 151 -11.52 10.36 0.29
C ALA A 151 -10.13 9.77 -0.02
N LEU A 152 -9.07 10.52 0.30
CA LEU A 152 -7.69 10.06 0.12
C LEU A 152 -7.41 8.82 0.97
N LEU A 153 -7.86 8.81 2.23
CA LEU A 153 -7.71 7.65 3.12
C LEU A 153 -8.47 6.43 2.58
N LEU A 154 -9.69 6.62 2.06
CA LEU A 154 -10.48 5.58 1.40
C LEU A 154 -9.73 5.01 0.19
N GLY A 155 -9.27 5.86 -0.73
CA GLY A 155 -8.55 5.42 -1.91
C GLY A 155 -7.26 4.68 -1.56
N PHE A 156 -6.48 5.23 -0.63
CA PHE A 156 -5.24 4.63 -0.15
C PHE A 156 -5.47 3.26 0.50
N ASN A 157 -6.42 3.14 1.42
CA ASN A 157 -6.68 1.88 2.13
C ASN A 157 -7.30 0.81 1.24
N VAL A 158 -8.17 1.19 0.30
CA VAL A 158 -8.68 0.27 -0.73
C VAL A 158 -7.53 -0.25 -1.59
N TYR A 159 -6.64 0.63 -2.06
CA TYR A 159 -5.48 0.25 -2.87
C TYR A 159 -4.51 -0.65 -2.10
N SER A 160 -4.14 -0.28 -0.88
CA SER A 160 -3.24 -1.06 -0.04
C SER A 160 -3.84 -2.42 0.33
N GLY A 161 -5.12 -2.49 0.69
CA GLY A 161 -5.80 -3.76 0.95
C GLY A 161 -5.86 -4.64 -0.29
N TYR A 162 -6.13 -4.06 -1.46
CA TYR A 162 -6.10 -4.78 -2.73
C TYR A 162 -4.72 -5.35 -3.03
N PHE A 163 -3.66 -4.53 -2.89
CA PHE A 163 -2.28 -4.95 -3.13
C PHE A 163 -1.85 -6.14 -2.24
N ILE A 164 -2.14 -6.06 -0.94
CA ILE A 164 -1.85 -7.14 0.02
C ILE A 164 -2.57 -8.44 -0.39
N ASN A 165 -3.83 -8.36 -0.84
CA ASN A 165 -4.57 -9.55 -1.27
C ASN A 165 -4.09 -10.12 -2.61
N VAL A 166 -3.69 -9.28 -3.57
CA VAL A 166 -3.14 -9.74 -4.86
C VAL A 166 -1.87 -10.57 -4.65
N GLN A 167 -1.00 -10.17 -3.71
CA GLN A 167 0.19 -10.94 -3.38
C GLN A 167 -0.16 -12.34 -2.82
N LYS A 168 -1.16 -12.45 -1.96
CA LYS A 168 -1.65 -13.75 -1.44
C LYS A 168 -2.19 -14.67 -2.54
N VAL A 169 -2.99 -14.13 -3.46
CA VAL A 169 -3.54 -14.91 -4.59
C VAL A 169 -2.41 -15.45 -5.47
N ARG A 170 -1.38 -14.62 -5.75
CA ARG A 170 -0.24 -15.03 -6.57
C ARG A 170 0.52 -16.23 -5.98
N TRP A 171 0.72 -16.26 -4.67
CA TRP A 171 1.33 -17.42 -4.01
C TRP A 171 0.49 -18.69 -4.12
N SER A 172 -0.83 -18.59 -3.90
CA SER A 172 -1.73 -19.75 -4.03
C SER A 172 -1.76 -20.33 -5.44
N GLU A 173 -1.66 -19.49 -6.47
CA GLU A 173 -1.57 -19.94 -7.86
C GLU A 173 -0.23 -20.61 -8.19
N LEU A 174 0.87 -20.11 -7.62
CA LEU A 174 2.20 -20.71 -7.78
C LEU A 174 2.26 -22.09 -7.14
N GLU A 175 1.71 -22.26 -5.94
CA GLU A 175 1.58 -23.57 -5.29
C GLU A 175 0.75 -24.53 -6.15
N ALA A 176 -0.44 -24.11 -6.60
CA ALA A 176 -1.30 -24.94 -7.43
C ALA A 176 -0.63 -25.38 -8.75
N ARG A 177 0.25 -24.55 -9.33
CA ARG A 177 1.04 -24.89 -10.53
C ARG A 177 2.19 -25.83 -10.20
N GLN A 178 2.88 -25.65 -9.07
CA GLN A 178 3.96 -26.54 -8.62
C GLN A 178 3.44 -27.95 -8.33
N TYR A 179 2.29 -28.09 -7.67
CA TYR A 179 1.66 -29.40 -7.43
C TYR A 179 1.21 -30.09 -8.72
N LYS A 180 0.79 -29.34 -9.74
CA LYS A 180 0.48 -29.91 -11.07
C LYS A 180 1.73 -30.43 -11.79
N LEU A 181 2.89 -29.82 -11.57
CA LEU A 181 4.16 -30.25 -12.17
C LEU A 181 4.76 -31.47 -11.48
N LYS A 182 4.56 -31.63 -10.16
CA LYS A 182 5.00 -32.82 -9.40
C LYS A 182 4.15 -34.08 -9.67
N GLY A 183 2.98 -33.95 -10.29
CA GLY A 183 2.04 -35.05 -10.54
C GLY A 183 2.03 -35.61 -11.97
N ALA A 184 2.87 -35.09 -12.87
CA ALA A 184 3.04 -35.53 -14.26
C ALA A 184 4.38 -36.26 -14.44
#